data_AF-A0A429MMH3-F1
#
_entry.id   AF-A0A429MMH3-F1
#
_cell.length_a   1.000
_cell.length_b   1.000
_cell.length_c   1.000
_cell.angle_alpha   90.00
_cell.angle_beta   90.00
_cell.angle_gamma   90.00
#
_symmetry.space_group_name_H-M   'P 1'
#
loop_
_entity.id
_entity.type
_entity.pdbx_description
1 polymer ?
#
loop_
_entity_poly.entity_id
_entity_poly.type
_entity_poly.pdbx_seq_one_letter_code
_entity_poly.pdbx_strand_id
1 'polypeptide(L)'
;MNIPNVLKYYFTETFLKTAIRKPSQLNLPPTALRPMLEQLCRAFPKQKNVTVRPIRLAGIKGEEIKAQDSATQLIFHIHGGAFFLGSLKTHHAFMTDLAART
;
A
#
# COMPACT_ATOMS: atom_id res chain seq x y z
N MET A 1 29.24 -5.81 -8.87
CA MET A 1 29.50 -4.46 -9.39
C MET A 1 28.95 -3.45 -8.40
N ASN A 2 29.83 -2.72 -7.70
CA ASN A 2 29.43 -1.81 -6.62
C ASN A 2 29.12 -0.44 -7.21
N ILE A 3 27.84 -0.14 -7.43
CA ILE A 3 27.40 1.15 -7.99
C ILE A 3 27.66 2.24 -6.92
N PRO A 4 28.37 3.34 -7.25
CA PRO A 4 28.59 4.44 -6.32
C PRO A 4 27.26 4.98 -5.77
N ASN A 5 27.20 5.29 -4.47
CA ASN A 5 25.95 5.73 -3.83
C ASN A 5 25.34 6.99 -4.48
N VAL A 6 26.18 7.88 -5.01
CA VAL A 6 25.75 9.08 -5.75
C VAL A 6 25.01 8.72 -7.04
N LEU A 7 25.51 7.72 -7.78
CA LEU A 7 24.86 7.28 -9.02
C LEU A 7 23.52 6.58 -8.74
N LYS A 8 23.45 5.79 -7.66
CA LYS A 8 22.18 5.21 -7.18
C LYS A 8 21.18 6.31 -6.85
N TYR A 9 21.60 7.34 -6.13
CA TYR A 9 20.74 8.48 -5.79
C TYR A 9 20.16 9.15 -7.04
N TYR A 10 21.00 9.58 -7.99
CA TYR A 10 20.53 10.27 -9.19
C TYR A 10 19.65 9.38 -10.07
N PHE A 11 19.97 8.09 -10.16
CA PHE A 11 19.14 7.14 -10.87
C PHE A 11 17.76 7.01 -10.22
N THR A 12 17.71 6.77 -8.91
CA THR A 12 16.45 6.66 -8.15
C THR A 12 15.64 7.95 -8.24
N GLU A 13 16.28 9.11 -8.09
CA GLU A 13 15.60 10.40 -8.18
C GLU A 13 14.98 10.62 -9.57
N THR A 14 15.76 10.40 -10.63
CA THR A 14 15.31 10.55 -12.01
C THR A 14 14.18 9.60 -12.34
N PHE A 15 14.29 8.35 -11.88
CA PHE A 15 13.24 7.35 -12.01
C PHE A 15 11.95 7.80 -11.30
N LEU A 16 12.02 8.21 -10.03
CA LEU A 16 10.83 8.66 -9.28
C LEU A 16 10.20 9.91 -9.88
N LYS A 17 11.02 10.89 -10.32
CA LYS A 17 10.51 12.10 -10.98
C LYS A 17 9.79 11.78 -12.29
N THR A 18 10.31 10.82 -13.06
CA THR A 18 9.78 10.49 -14.39
C THR A 18 8.62 9.51 -14.34
N ALA A 19 8.70 8.46 -13.52
CA ALA A 19 7.71 7.39 -13.44
C ALA A 19 6.56 7.70 -12.48
N ILE A 20 6.77 8.52 -11.45
CA ILE A 20 5.75 8.82 -10.43
C ILE A 20 5.28 10.27 -10.52
N ARG A 21 6.19 11.24 -10.35
CA ARG A 21 5.83 12.66 -10.23
C ARG A 21 5.24 13.25 -11.52
N LYS A 22 5.84 13.00 -12.68
CA LYS A 22 5.30 13.52 -13.96
C LYS A 22 3.90 12.95 -14.25
N PRO A 23 3.65 11.63 -14.20
CA PRO A 23 2.31 11.09 -14.39
C PRO A 23 1.29 11.57 -13.35
N SER A 24 1.70 11.81 -12.10
CA SER A 24 0.78 12.30 -11.07
C SER A 24 0.26 13.73 -11.31
N GLN A 25 0.87 14.47 -12.26
CA GLN A 25 0.38 15.79 -12.68
C GLN A 25 -0.74 15.71 -13.72
N LEU A 26 -1.04 14.51 -14.24
CA LEU A 26 -2.19 14.30 -15.11
C LEU A 26 -3.47 14.41 -14.29
N ASN A 27 -4.39 15.27 -14.72
CA ASN A 27 -5.71 15.44 -14.09
C ASN A 27 -6.66 14.30 -14.47
N LEU A 28 -6.30 13.08 -14.08
CA LEU A 28 -7.10 11.89 -14.33
C LEU A 28 -8.28 11.81 -13.36
N PRO A 29 -9.46 11.34 -13.80
CA PRO A 29 -10.60 11.19 -12.91
C PRO A 29 -10.34 10.07 -11.86
N PRO A 30 -10.95 10.15 -10.66
CA PRO A 30 -10.81 9.13 -9.63
C PRO A 30 -11.15 7.71 -10.09
N THR A 31 -12.08 7.57 -11.03
CA THR A 31 -12.47 6.30 -11.64
C THR A 31 -11.32 5.61 -12.39
N ALA A 32 -10.36 6.38 -12.92
CA ALA A 32 -9.13 5.85 -13.52
C ALA A 32 -8.00 5.72 -12.50
N LEU A 33 -7.84 6.71 -11.61
CA LEU A 33 -6.75 6.73 -10.62
C LEU A 33 -6.82 5.57 -9.61
N ARG A 34 -8.03 5.22 -9.13
CA ARG A 34 -8.20 4.16 -8.12
C ARG A 34 -7.75 2.78 -8.60
N PRO A 35 -8.23 2.24 -9.73
CA PRO A 35 -7.77 0.94 -10.22
C PRO A 35 -6.29 0.95 -10.62
N MET A 36 -5.79 2.06 -11.18
CA MET A 36 -4.37 2.22 -11.48
C MET A 36 -3.52 2.10 -10.22
N LEU A 37 -3.89 2.81 -9.15
CA LEU A 37 -3.18 2.73 -7.87
C LEU A 37 -3.25 1.33 -7.27
N GLU A 38 -4.41 0.67 -7.30
CA GLU A 38 -4.51 -0.73 -6.86
C GLU A 38 -3.55 -1.64 -7.61
N GLN A 39 -3.44 -1.49 -8.93
CA GLN A 39 -2.55 -2.30 -9.75
C GLN A 39 -1.07 -2.02 -9.44
N LEU A 40 -0.69 -0.76 -9.25
CA LEU A 40 0.67 -0.40 -8.83
C LEU A 40 0.99 -0.99 -7.45
N CYS A 41 0.04 -0.90 -6.52
CA CYS A 41 0.23 -1.40 -5.16
C CYS A 41 0.34 -2.94 -5.07
N ARG A 42 -0.14 -3.69 -6.07
CA ARG A 42 0.03 -5.16 -6.13
C ARG A 42 1.48 -5.59 -6.33
N ALA A 43 2.33 -4.72 -6.85
CA ALA A 43 3.75 -5.03 -7.01
C ALA A 43 4.49 -5.10 -5.67
N PHE A 44 3.94 -4.50 -4.61
CA PHE A 44 4.55 -4.59 -3.28
C PHE A 44 4.24 -5.94 -2.64
N PRO A 45 5.27 -6.62 -2.08
CA PRO A 45 5.10 -7.94 -1.49
C PRO A 45 4.25 -7.86 -0.22
N LYS A 46 3.44 -8.90 0.00
CA LYS A 46 2.69 -9.12 1.23
C LYS A 46 3.38 -10.20 2.06
N GLN A 47 3.26 -10.11 3.38
CA GLN A 47 3.76 -11.16 4.27
C GLN A 47 2.91 -12.42 4.14
N LYS A 48 3.55 -13.56 3.83
CA LYS A 48 2.86 -14.83 3.51
C LYS A 48 2.26 -15.52 4.73
N ASN A 49 2.79 -15.24 5.91
CA ASN A 49 2.33 -15.77 7.20
C ASN A 49 1.16 -14.95 7.80
N VAL A 50 0.67 -13.94 7.08
CA VAL A 50 -0.43 -13.08 7.54
C VAL A 50 -1.72 -13.46 6.82
N THR A 51 -2.76 -13.70 7.59
CA THR A 51 -4.10 -13.94 7.08
C THR A 51 -4.82 -12.61 6.86
N VAL A 52 -5.54 -12.50 5.75
CA VAL A 52 -6.40 -11.36 5.45
C VAL A 52 -7.80 -11.89 5.17
N ARG A 53 -8.78 -11.50 5.98
CA ARG A 53 -10.19 -11.89 5.77
C ARG A 53 -11.11 -10.68 5.73
N PRO A 54 -12.14 -10.69 4.87
CA PRO A 54 -13.14 -9.64 4.85
C PRO A 54 -13.97 -9.67 6.14
N ILE A 55 -14.28 -8.49 6.67
CA ILE A 55 -15.16 -8.32 7.82
C ILE A 55 -16.16 -7.18 7.56
N ARG A 56 -17.18 -7.09 8.42
CA ARG A 56 -18.05 -5.92 8.50
C ARG A 56 -18.06 -5.38 9.93
N LEU A 57 -17.72 -4.11 10.09
CA LEU A 57 -17.78 -3.40 11.35
C LEU A 57 -18.85 -2.33 11.25
N ALA A 58 -19.91 -2.43 12.05
CA ALA A 58 -21.08 -1.55 11.98
C ALA A 58 -21.64 -1.37 10.54
N GLY A 59 -21.65 -2.45 9.76
CA GLY A 59 -22.10 -2.44 8.36
C GLY A 59 -21.07 -1.97 7.33
N ILE A 60 -19.97 -1.34 7.76
CA ILE A 60 -18.88 -0.90 6.90
C ILE A 60 -17.98 -2.07 6.51
N LYS A 61 -17.64 -2.16 5.22
CA LYS A 61 -16.71 -3.17 4.71
C LYS A 61 -15.30 -2.88 5.22
N GLY A 62 -14.66 -3.87 5.83
CA GLY A 62 -13.28 -3.82 6.25
C GLY A 62 -12.58 -5.15 5.99
N GLU A 63 -11.32 -5.22 6.38
CA GLU A 63 -10.54 -6.45 6.40
C GLU A 63 -9.86 -6.58 7.75
N GLU A 64 -9.89 -7.80 8.30
CA GLU A 64 -9.04 -8.19 9.41
C GLU A 64 -7.74 -8.74 8.84
N ILE A 65 -6.62 -8.23 9.36
CA ILE A 65 -5.26 -8.63 8.99
C ILE A 65 -4.59 -9.16 10.25
N LYS A 66 -4.22 -10.45 10.24
CA LYS A 66 -3.81 -11.15 11.47
C LYS A 66 -2.67 -12.12 11.20
N ALA A 67 -1.58 -11.98 11.95
CA ALA A 67 -0.38 -12.84 11.85
C ALA A 67 -0.41 -14.06 12.80
N GLN A 68 -1.13 -13.96 13.92
CA GLN A 68 -1.23 -15.01 14.95
C GLN A 68 -2.64 -15.07 15.53
N ASP A 69 -3.13 -16.27 15.87
CA ASP A 69 -4.52 -16.48 16.30
C ASP A 69 -4.86 -15.85 17.66
N SER A 70 -3.88 -15.71 18.56
CA SER A 70 -4.06 -15.25 19.95
C SER A 70 -3.74 -13.77 20.19
N ALA A 71 -3.80 -12.92 19.15
CA ALA A 71 -3.56 -11.48 19.29
C ALA A 71 -4.55 -10.81 20.27
N THR A 72 -4.04 -10.09 21.26
CA THR A 72 -4.82 -9.33 22.27
C THR A 72 -4.91 -7.84 21.98
N GLN A 73 -4.10 -7.35 21.04
CA GLN A 73 -4.05 -5.95 20.62
C GLN A 73 -4.72 -5.75 19.26
N LEU A 74 -5.34 -4.60 19.07
CA LEU A 74 -6.01 -4.23 17.83
C LEU A 74 -5.50 -2.88 17.33
N ILE A 75 -5.14 -2.84 16.05
CA ILE A 75 -4.81 -1.61 15.34
C ILE A 75 -5.96 -1.31 14.39
N PHE A 76 -6.67 -0.20 14.63
CA PHE A 76 -7.71 0.28 13.73
C PHE A 76 -7.08 1.21 12.68
N HIS A 77 -6.86 0.69 11.48
CA HIS A 77 -6.21 1.44 10.40
C HIS A 77 -7.21 2.07 9.43
N ILE A 78 -7.05 3.36 9.16
CA ILE A 78 -7.75 4.09 8.11
C ILE A 78 -6.71 4.46 7.04
N HIS A 79 -6.92 4.00 5.82
CA HIS A 79 -5.96 4.20 4.74
C HIS A 79 -5.85 5.67 4.32
N GLY A 80 -4.70 6.03 3.77
CA GLY A 80 -4.47 7.34 3.16
C GLY A 80 -5.10 7.45 1.77
N GLY A 81 -4.78 8.54 1.05
CA GLY A 81 -5.31 8.78 -0.30
C GLY A 81 -6.22 10.00 -0.41
N ALA A 82 -6.02 10.99 0.46
CA ALA A 82 -6.70 12.29 0.39
C ALA A 82 -8.24 12.18 0.26
N PHE A 83 -8.84 11.17 0.91
CA PHE A 83 -10.28 10.91 0.96
C PHE A 83 -10.98 10.48 -0.34
N PHE A 84 -10.34 10.55 -1.51
CA PHE A 84 -10.94 10.11 -2.79
C PHE A 84 -10.18 8.95 -3.47
N LEU A 85 -8.93 8.71 -3.05
CA LEU A 85 -8.03 7.71 -3.60
C LEU A 85 -7.78 6.61 -2.56
N GLY A 86 -7.32 5.45 -3.04
CA GLY A 86 -7.01 4.31 -2.18
C GLY A 86 -8.18 3.36 -1.95
N SER A 87 -7.82 2.22 -1.37
CA SER A 87 -8.68 1.14 -0.93
C SER A 87 -7.94 0.25 0.07
N LEU A 88 -8.63 -0.73 0.65
CA LEU A 88 -8.02 -1.75 1.51
C LEU A 88 -6.80 -2.42 0.85
N LYS A 89 -6.89 -2.69 -0.46
CA LYS A 89 -5.83 -3.35 -1.25
C LYS A 89 -4.57 -2.49 -1.41
N THR A 90 -4.73 -1.16 -1.50
CA THR A 90 -3.59 -0.26 -1.72
C THR A 90 -2.61 -0.21 -0.54
N HIS A 91 -3.06 -0.57 0.66
CA HIS A 91 -2.25 -0.61 1.87
C HIS A 91 -1.89 -2.03 2.34
N HIS A 92 -2.29 -3.09 1.61
CA HIS A 92 -2.05 -4.48 2.02
C HIS A 92 -0.60 -4.78 2.36
N ALA A 93 0.34 -4.42 1.49
CA ALA A 93 1.76 -4.73 1.70
C ALA A 93 2.24 -4.17 3.05
N PHE A 94 2.00 -2.89 3.29
CA PHE A 94 2.32 -2.22 4.55
C PHE A 94 1.62 -2.86 5.75
N MET A 95 0.31 -3.10 5.67
CA MET A 95 -0.45 -3.64 6.80
C MET A 95 -0.08 -5.08 7.14
N THR A 96 0.27 -5.89 6.14
CA THR A 96 0.78 -7.24 6.41
C THR A 96 2.18 -7.21 7.02
N ASP A 97 3.04 -6.26 6.65
CA ASP A 97 4.34 -6.09 7.29
C ASP A 97 4.21 -5.58 8.73
N LEU A 98 3.28 -4.68 8.99
CA LEU A 98 2.97 -4.20 10.33
C LEU A 98 2.45 -5.33 11.21
N ALA A 99 1.44 -6.07 10.75
CA ALA A 99 0.85 -7.17 11.50
C ALA A 99 1.85 -8.31 11.81
N ALA A 100 2.84 -8.54 10.94
CA ALA A 100 3.87 -9.54 11.17
C ALA A 100 4.92 -9.14 12.22
N ARG A 101 4.96 -7.86 12.61
CA ARG A 101 5.95 -7.28 13.55
C ARG A 101 5.37 -6.92 14.92
N THR A 102 4.07 -7.08 15.10
CA THR A 102 3.31 -6.78 16.33
C THR A 102 2.69 -8.05 16.89
#